data_AF-A7TJ56-F1
#
_entry.id   AF-A7TJ56-F1
#
_cell.length_a   1.000
_cell.length_b   1.000
_cell.length_c   1.000
_cell.angle_alpha   90.00
_cell.angle_beta   90.00
_cell.angle_gamma   90.00
#
_symmetry.space_group_name_H-M   'P 1'
#
loop_
_entity.id
_entity.type
_entity.pdbx_description
1 polymer ?
#
loop_
_entity_poly.entity_id
_entity_poly.type
_entity_poly.pdbx_seq_one_letter_code
_entity_poly.pdbx_strand_id
1 'polypeptide(L)'
;MGIEETATQVILTHPENSSSSVSILKYGATIFSWKSNGEEQLWLSTAAKLDGSKPVRGGIPLVFPVFGKNEDDELLKQLPQHGLARNSTWEFLGQVKSNPPTVQFGLSEEIANPELTKLWPKSFSLILTVELGKDHLFTDIEIKNPSQTESFKFNWLFHTYLRVEDIEDTFVSNLAGMTTYDQLLADSYVDKHPVVTFHEEVDKIYKNVDADRIIQVVNRGVPIHSVKRTNLPDAVVWNPWTKKSGGMADFEPKNGYLNMVCVEPGHVHDFVTLAPGETWKASQKLYNGELKYQAI
;
A
#
# COMPACT_ATOMS: atom_id res chain seq x y z
N MET A 1 -6.01 14.19 -23.81
CA MET A 1 -4.94 13.23 -23.52
C MET A 1 -4.44 13.55 -22.11
N GLY A 2 -4.59 12.62 -21.17
CA GLY A 2 -4.30 12.83 -19.75
C GLY A 2 -3.36 11.77 -19.19
N ILE A 3 -2.55 11.12 -20.04
CA ILE A 3 -1.52 10.19 -19.61
C ILE A 3 -0.21 10.65 -20.22
N GLU A 4 0.79 10.85 -19.39
CA GLU A 4 2.14 11.24 -19.77
C GLU A 4 3.11 10.19 -19.25
N GLU A 5 3.89 9.60 -20.15
CA GLU A 5 4.99 8.70 -19.79
C GLU A 5 6.32 9.46 -19.95
N THR A 6 7.16 9.35 -18.92
CA THR A 6 8.53 9.85 -18.91
C THR A 6 9.52 8.69 -18.76
N ALA A 7 10.81 9.00 -18.71
CA ALA A 7 11.85 8.01 -18.47
C ALA A 7 11.65 7.25 -17.14
N THR A 8 11.19 7.92 -16.09
CA THR A 8 11.15 7.36 -14.72
C THR A 8 9.76 7.14 -14.18
N GLN A 9 8.73 7.76 -14.75
CA GLN A 9 7.38 7.77 -14.17
C GLN A 9 6.28 7.89 -15.23
N VAL A 10 5.05 7.59 -14.82
CA VAL A 10 3.82 7.81 -15.58
C VAL A 10 2.89 8.69 -14.75
N ILE A 11 2.28 9.68 -15.39
CA ILE A 11 1.36 10.63 -14.76
C ILE A 11 0.00 10.50 -15.43
N LEU A 12 -1.05 10.29 -14.64
CA LEU A 12 -2.43 10.30 -15.09
C LEU A 12 -3.07 11.60 -14.60
N THR A 13 -3.87 12.24 -15.45
CA THR A 13 -4.68 13.43 -15.17
C THR A 13 -6.09 13.15 -15.63
N HIS A 14 -7.08 13.38 -14.75
CA HIS A 14 -8.47 13.07 -15.07
C HIS A 14 -8.98 14.00 -16.20
N PRO A 15 -9.63 13.46 -17.25
CA PRO A 15 -10.02 14.26 -18.44
C PRO A 15 -11.06 15.34 -18.13
N GLU A 16 -11.89 15.12 -17.12
CA GLU A 16 -12.92 16.09 -16.68
C GLU A 16 -12.45 17.00 -15.54
N ASN A 17 -11.26 16.76 -14.99
CA ASN A 17 -10.72 17.55 -13.89
C ASN A 17 -9.19 17.52 -13.90
N SER A 18 -8.57 18.53 -14.51
CA SER A 18 -7.12 18.63 -14.61
C SER A 18 -6.40 18.83 -13.28
N SER A 19 -7.13 19.10 -12.19
CA SER A 19 -6.57 19.18 -10.83
C SER A 19 -6.53 17.82 -10.12
N SER A 20 -7.17 16.79 -10.69
CA SER A 20 -7.07 15.41 -10.20
C SER A 20 -6.01 14.66 -11.01
N SER A 21 -4.98 14.15 -10.33
CA SER A 21 -3.84 13.49 -10.96
C SER A 21 -3.24 12.41 -10.07
N VAL A 22 -2.60 11.40 -10.65
CA VAL A 22 -1.76 10.43 -9.93
C VAL A 22 -0.41 10.27 -10.63
N SER A 23 0.67 10.26 -9.85
CA SER A 23 2.03 10.04 -10.35
C SER A 23 2.56 8.70 -9.84
N ILE A 24 3.01 7.86 -10.78
CA ILE A 24 3.50 6.51 -10.53
C ILE A 24 4.95 6.42 -10.99
N LEU A 25 5.86 6.13 -10.06
CA LEU A 25 7.25 5.85 -10.37
C LEU A 25 7.35 4.44 -10.97
N LYS A 26 8.08 4.26 -12.08
CA LYS A 26 8.34 2.93 -12.66
C LYS A 26 9.09 2.04 -11.66
N TYR A 27 10.00 2.62 -10.88
CA TYR A 27 10.61 1.94 -9.74
C TYR A 27 9.55 1.63 -8.67
N GLY A 28 9.41 0.34 -8.39
CA GLY A 28 8.44 -0.24 -7.47
C GLY A 28 6.98 -0.11 -7.90
N ALA A 29 6.69 0.32 -9.14
CA ALA A 29 5.37 0.80 -9.58
C ALA A 29 4.72 1.71 -8.52
N THR A 30 5.55 2.54 -7.85
CA THR A 30 5.16 3.19 -6.62
C THR A 30 4.38 4.46 -6.93
N ILE A 31 3.11 4.47 -6.55
CA ILE A 31 2.30 5.69 -6.54
C ILE A 31 2.85 6.59 -5.45
N PHE A 32 3.37 7.76 -5.80
CA PHE A 32 4.01 8.66 -4.83
C PHE A 32 3.29 10.00 -4.65
N SER A 33 2.28 10.28 -5.49
CA SER A 33 1.39 11.44 -5.36
C SER A 33 0.02 11.09 -5.94
N TRP A 34 -1.04 11.45 -5.23
CA TRP A 34 -2.41 11.42 -5.72
C TRP A 34 -3.11 12.70 -5.29
N LYS A 35 -3.42 13.55 -6.27
CA LYS A 35 -4.19 14.76 -6.07
C LYS A 35 -5.65 14.52 -6.43
N SER A 36 -6.54 14.93 -5.53
CA SER A 36 -7.99 14.96 -5.75
C SER A 36 -8.45 16.40 -5.65
N ASN A 37 -8.98 16.97 -6.74
CA ASN A 37 -9.36 18.38 -6.80
C ASN A 37 -8.23 19.36 -6.41
N GLY A 38 -6.98 19.04 -6.76
CA GLY A 38 -5.80 19.85 -6.46
C GLY A 38 -5.15 19.57 -5.11
N GLU A 39 -5.83 18.88 -4.20
CA GLU A 39 -5.33 18.56 -2.86
C GLU A 39 -4.57 17.22 -2.86
N GLU A 40 -3.37 17.20 -2.29
CA GLU A 40 -2.58 15.97 -2.13
C GLU A 40 -3.20 15.07 -1.05
N GLN A 41 -3.42 13.80 -1.40
CA GLN A 41 -4.06 12.80 -0.54
C GLN A 41 -3.05 11.85 0.10
N LEU A 42 -1.84 11.72 -0.45
CA LEU A 42 -0.81 10.82 0.03
C LEU A 42 0.34 11.57 0.69
N TRP A 43 0.89 11.00 1.76
CA TRP A 43 2.06 11.56 2.40
C TRP A 43 3.33 11.04 1.71
N LEU A 44 4.26 11.94 1.44
CA LEU A 44 5.58 11.63 0.90
C LEU A 44 6.64 12.40 1.69
N SER A 45 7.67 11.68 2.15
CA SER A 45 8.82 12.32 2.77
C SER A 45 9.51 13.26 1.78
N THR A 46 9.91 14.44 2.25
CA THR A 46 10.72 15.39 1.46
C THR A 46 12.12 14.87 1.13
N ALA A 47 12.60 13.87 1.90
CA ALA A 47 13.85 13.17 1.65
C ALA A 47 13.65 11.79 0.98
N ALA A 48 12.43 11.47 0.52
CA ALA A 48 12.15 10.24 -0.19
C ALA A 48 13.04 10.09 -1.43
N LYS A 49 13.56 8.89 -1.65
CA LYS A 49 14.34 8.56 -2.84
C LYS A 49 13.40 8.16 -3.96
N LEU A 50 13.39 8.95 -5.03
CA LEU A 50 12.62 8.71 -6.26
C LEU A 50 13.54 8.32 -7.44
N ASP A 51 14.80 8.02 -7.16
CA ASP A 51 15.86 7.70 -8.13
C ASP A 51 16.09 6.20 -8.30
N GLY A 52 15.33 5.36 -7.59
CA GLY A 52 15.47 3.90 -7.60
C GLY A 52 16.61 3.35 -6.75
N SER A 53 17.31 4.20 -5.97
CA SER A 53 18.40 3.75 -5.08
C SER A 53 17.91 2.91 -3.89
N LYS A 54 16.66 3.11 -3.47
CA LYS A 54 15.99 2.38 -2.40
C LYS A 54 14.47 2.59 -2.47
N PRO A 55 13.64 1.81 -1.74
CA PRO A 55 12.19 2.01 -1.69
C PRO A 55 11.79 3.42 -1.27
N VAL A 56 10.73 3.92 -1.90
CA VAL A 56 10.18 5.26 -1.65
C VAL A 56 9.64 5.35 -0.21
N ARG A 57 9.98 6.45 0.50
CA ARG A 57 9.44 6.76 1.81
C ARG A 57 8.15 7.57 1.69
N GLY A 58 7.03 6.88 1.54
CA GLY A 58 5.70 7.48 1.38
C GLY A 58 5.00 6.98 0.13
N GLY A 59 3.82 7.54 -0.17
CA GLY A 59 2.98 7.09 -1.27
C GLY A 59 2.34 5.72 -0.98
N ILE A 60 2.42 4.80 -1.95
CA ILE A 60 1.90 3.43 -1.86
C ILE A 60 2.99 2.43 -2.30
N PRO A 61 4.03 2.17 -1.48
CA PRO A 61 4.98 1.09 -1.76
C PRO A 61 4.27 -0.28 -1.80
N LEU A 62 4.69 -1.13 -2.74
CA LEU A 62 4.10 -2.47 -2.93
C LEU A 62 4.91 -3.52 -2.18
N VAL A 63 4.23 -4.28 -1.32
CA VAL A 63 4.85 -5.31 -0.47
C VAL A 63 4.55 -6.70 -1.04
N PHE A 64 5.59 -7.38 -1.50
CA PHE A 64 5.55 -8.73 -2.05
C PHE A 64 6.98 -9.30 -2.14
N PRO A 65 7.21 -10.60 -1.90
CA PRO A 65 6.26 -11.65 -1.51
C PRO A 65 6.14 -11.84 0.00
N VAL A 66 6.72 -10.96 0.82
CA VAL A 66 6.73 -11.10 2.28
C VAL A 66 6.45 -9.76 2.94
N PHE A 67 5.55 -9.74 3.91
CA PHE A 67 5.33 -8.59 4.78
C PHE A 67 6.24 -8.66 6.02
N GLY A 68 6.77 -7.52 6.46
CA GLY A 68 7.76 -7.49 7.53
C GLY A 68 9.02 -8.27 7.15
N LYS A 69 9.74 -8.76 8.16
CA LYS A 69 10.85 -9.70 8.01
C LYS A 69 10.34 -11.08 8.42
N ASN A 70 10.54 -12.08 7.57
CA ASN A 70 10.21 -13.45 7.90
C ASN A 70 11.42 -14.16 8.51
N GLU A 71 11.18 -14.98 9.53
CA GLU A 71 12.23 -15.74 10.23
C GLU A 71 12.07 -17.26 10.06
N ASP A 72 10.91 -17.72 9.57
CA ASP A 72 10.51 -19.12 9.60
C ASP A 72 10.68 -19.88 8.27
N ASP A 73 10.63 -19.20 7.13
CA ASP A 73 10.71 -19.82 5.80
C ASP A 73 12.10 -19.70 5.19
N GLU A 74 12.62 -20.80 4.65
CA GLU A 74 13.99 -20.89 4.12
C GLU A 74 14.33 -19.88 3.03
N LEU A 75 13.38 -19.53 2.16
CA LEU A 75 13.61 -18.58 1.07
C LEU A 75 13.19 -17.17 1.46
N LEU A 76 12.00 -17.00 2.08
CA LEU A 76 11.49 -15.68 2.43
C LEU A 76 12.35 -15.01 3.51
N LYS A 77 12.98 -15.76 4.42
CA LYS A 77 13.92 -15.20 5.42
C LYS A 77 15.17 -14.57 4.79
N GLN A 78 15.49 -14.89 3.54
CA GLN A 78 16.64 -14.30 2.85
C GLN A 78 16.30 -12.91 2.29
N LEU A 79 15.03 -12.61 2.04
CA LEU A 79 14.59 -11.31 1.54
C LEU A 79 14.67 -10.22 2.63
N PRO A 80 14.90 -8.95 2.24
CA PRO A 80 14.80 -7.83 3.16
C PRO A 80 13.36 -7.63 3.64
N GLN A 81 13.19 -6.78 4.65
CA GLN A 81 11.87 -6.40 5.13
C GLN A 81 10.99 -5.90 3.98
N HIS A 82 9.77 -6.44 3.88
CA HIS A 82 8.76 -6.16 2.85
C HIS A 82 9.09 -6.64 1.42
N GLY A 83 10.02 -7.57 1.27
CA GLY A 83 10.25 -8.27 0.00
C GLY A 83 10.91 -7.42 -1.08
N LEU A 84 10.57 -7.69 -2.34
CA LEU A 84 11.32 -7.26 -3.53
C LEU A 84 10.54 -6.37 -4.51
N ALA A 85 9.20 -6.35 -4.45
CA ALA A 85 8.38 -5.62 -5.42
C ALA A 85 8.71 -4.12 -5.46
N ARG A 86 8.80 -3.47 -4.28
CA ARG A 86 9.21 -2.07 -4.11
C ARG A 86 10.69 -1.78 -4.35
N ASN A 87 11.50 -2.82 -4.59
CA ASN A 87 12.94 -2.72 -4.84
C ASN A 87 13.31 -2.95 -6.31
N SER A 88 12.31 -3.12 -7.18
CA SER A 88 12.45 -3.52 -8.59
C SER A 88 11.84 -2.48 -9.51
N THR A 89 12.38 -2.28 -10.70
CA THR A 89 11.74 -1.44 -11.72
C THR A 89 10.70 -2.24 -12.48
N TRP A 90 9.47 -1.75 -12.50
CA TRP A 90 8.36 -2.37 -13.21
C TRP A 90 8.31 -1.85 -14.64
N GLU A 91 7.86 -2.70 -15.56
CA GLU A 91 7.60 -2.32 -16.95
C GLU A 91 6.26 -1.57 -17.03
N PHE A 92 6.20 -0.47 -17.77
CA PHE A 92 4.93 0.17 -18.10
C PHE A 92 4.30 -0.56 -19.29
N LEU A 93 3.19 -1.26 -19.05
CA LEU A 93 2.49 -2.06 -20.06
C LEU A 93 1.56 -1.23 -20.95
N GLY A 94 1.35 0.05 -20.59
CA GLY A 94 0.56 0.99 -21.37
C GLY A 94 -0.80 1.33 -20.76
N GLN A 95 -1.56 2.11 -21.52
CA GLN A 95 -2.91 2.53 -21.20
C GLN A 95 -3.92 1.47 -21.64
N VAL A 96 -4.90 1.17 -20.78
CA VAL A 96 -6.01 0.24 -21.08
C VAL A 96 -7.38 0.92 -21.19
N LYS A 97 -7.55 2.11 -20.59
CA LYS A 97 -8.77 2.94 -20.74
C LYS A 97 -8.44 4.44 -20.73
N SER A 98 -9.25 5.23 -21.43
CA SER A 98 -9.11 6.69 -21.52
C SER A 98 -9.91 7.47 -20.48
N ASN A 99 -11.10 6.99 -20.08
CA ASN A 99 -11.93 7.60 -19.06
C ASN A 99 -12.72 6.53 -18.27
N PRO A 100 -12.50 6.38 -16.94
CA PRO A 100 -11.38 6.96 -16.19
C PRO A 100 -10.02 6.54 -16.80
N PRO A 101 -8.96 7.37 -16.72
CA PRO A 101 -7.63 6.97 -17.14
C PRO A 101 -7.16 5.73 -16.37
N THR A 102 -6.83 4.67 -17.10
CA THR A 102 -6.36 3.40 -16.51
C THR A 102 -5.11 2.93 -17.23
N VAL A 103 -4.09 2.56 -16.45
CA VAL A 103 -2.80 2.03 -16.93
C VAL A 103 -2.42 0.73 -16.24
N GLN A 104 -1.47 0.01 -16.84
CA GLN A 104 -0.92 -1.21 -16.26
C GLN A 104 0.61 -1.17 -16.14
N PHE A 105 1.12 -1.84 -15.10
CA PHE A 105 2.55 -2.10 -14.88
C PHE A 105 2.78 -3.59 -14.66
N GLY A 106 3.89 -4.11 -15.18
CA GLY A 106 4.28 -5.51 -15.09
C GLY A 106 5.56 -5.72 -14.28
N LEU A 107 5.62 -6.81 -13.51
CA LEU A 107 6.85 -7.34 -12.93
C LEU A 107 6.89 -8.85 -13.07
N SER A 108 8.03 -9.38 -13.50
CA SER A 108 8.34 -10.81 -13.49
C SER A 108 9.75 -11.05 -12.97
N GLU A 109 10.13 -12.31 -12.74
CA GLU A 109 11.45 -12.66 -12.24
C GLU A 109 12.60 -12.15 -13.13
N GLU A 110 12.38 -12.04 -14.45
CA GLU A 110 13.42 -11.67 -15.42
C GLU A 110 13.79 -10.18 -15.36
N ILE A 111 12.86 -9.32 -14.98
CA ILE A 111 13.05 -7.86 -14.91
C ILE A 111 13.12 -7.33 -13.48
N ALA A 112 12.82 -8.16 -12.48
CA ALA A 112 12.92 -7.81 -11.07
C ALA A 112 14.37 -7.58 -10.62
N ASN A 113 14.54 -7.07 -9.40
CA ASN A 113 15.85 -6.82 -8.80
C ASN A 113 16.72 -8.11 -8.81
N PRO A 114 17.83 -8.15 -9.59
CA PRO A 114 18.56 -9.40 -9.80
C PRO A 114 19.19 -9.99 -8.53
N GLU A 115 19.53 -9.16 -7.54
CA GLU A 115 20.09 -9.65 -6.28
C GLU A 115 19.00 -10.31 -5.42
N LEU A 116 17.82 -9.69 -5.34
CA LEU A 116 16.71 -10.23 -4.56
C LEU A 116 16.06 -11.43 -5.23
N THR A 117 15.95 -11.45 -6.55
CA THR A 117 15.46 -12.62 -7.31
C THR A 117 16.35 -13.84 -7.09
N LYS A 118 17.67 -13.68 -6.92
CA LYS A 118 18.57 -14.81 -6.58
C LYS A 118 18.28 -15.40 -5.20
N LEU A 119 17.87 -14.57 -4.23
CA LEU A 119 17.53 -15.01 -2.87
C LEU A 119 16.15 -15.67 -2.80
N TRP A 120 15.23 -15.27 -3.68
CA TRP A 120 13.90 -15.86 -3.82
C TRP A 120 13.62 -16.25 -5.28
N PRO A 121 14.19 -17.37 -5.76
CA PRO A 121 14.15 -17.77 -7.16
C PRO A 121 12.84 -18.47 -7.52
N LYS A 122 11.71 -17.76 -7.35
CA LYS A 122 10.38 -18.23 -7.77
C LYS A 122 9.95 -17.52 -9.03
N SER A 123 9.26 -18.25 -9.91
CA SER A 123 8.62 -17.66 -11.08
C SER A 123 7.31 -17.00 -10.69
N PHE A 124 7.08 -15.78 -11.14
CA PHE A 124 5.87 -15.01 -10.85
C PHE A 124 5.60 -13.98 -11.95
N SER A 125 4.34 -13.59 -12.08
CA SER A 125 3.96 -12.45 -12.89
C SER A 125 3.00 -11.58 -12.11
N LEU A 126 3.36 -10.30 -11.95
CA LEU A 126 2.54 -9.28 -11.31
C LEU A 126 2.05 -8.31 -12.37
N ILE A 127 0.75 -8.00 -12.35
CA ILE A 127 0.16 -6.92 -13.14
C ILE A 127 -0.56 -5.98 -12.18
N LEU A 128 -0.01 -4.78 -12.01
CA LEU A 128 -0.66 -3.70 -11.28
C LEU A 128 -1.50 -2.88 -12.27
N THR A 129 -2.80 -2.73 -11.98
CA THR A 129 -3.68 -1.82 -12.70
C THR A 129 -3.97 -0.60 -11.83
N VAL A 130 -3.73 0.61 -12.37
CA VAL A 130 -4.00 1.87 -11.68
C VAL A 130 -5.05 2.65 -12.46
N GLU A 131 -6.16 2.97 -11.81
CA GLU A 131 -7.27 3.74 -12.37
C GLU A 131 -7.51 5.01 -11.55
N LEU A 132 -7.49 6.16 -12.23
CA LEU A 132 -7.81 7.46 -11.64
C LEU A 132 -9.26 7.80 -11.94
N GLY A 133 -10.15 7.59 -10.97
CA GLY A 133 -11.53 8.04 -11.04
C GLY A 133 -11.67 9.53 -10.77
N LYS A 134 -12.90 10.04 -10.89
CA LYS A 134 -13.23 11.45 -10.62
C LYS A 134 -12.95 11.86 -9.16
N ASP A 135 -13.23 10.94 -8.24
CA ASP A 135 -13.24 11.13 -6.78
C ASP A 135 -12.52 10.00 -6.03
N HIS A 136 -11.81 9.13 -6.74
CA HIS A 136 -11.16 7.96 -6.17
C HIS A 136 -9.91 7.54 -6.93
N LEU A 137 -9.02 6.85 -6.22
CA LEU A 137 -7.91 6.11 -6.77
C LEU A 137 -8.16 4.62 -6.56
N PHE A 138 -8.10 3.85 -7.65
CA PHE A 138 -8.25 2.39 -7.60
C PHE A 138 -6.96 1.72 -8.05
N THR A 139 -6.48 0.79 -7.23
CA THR A 139 -5.26 0.01 -7.46
C THR A 139 -5.59 -1.46 -7.32
N ASP A 140 -5.46 -2.20 -8.41
CA ASP A 140 -5.71 -3.64 -8.49
C ASP A 140 -4.42 -4.38 -8.80
N ILE A 141 -4.26 -5.56 -8.22
CA ILE A 141 -3.12 -6.43 -8.45
C ILE A 141 -3.62 -7.79 -8.93
N GLU A 142 -2.98 -8.30 -9.98
CA GLU A 142 -3.06 -9.69 -10.40
C GLU A 142 -1.70 -10.35 -10.19
N ILE A 143 -1.69 -11.50 -9.52
CA ILE A 143 -0.50 -12.29 -9.22
C ILE A 143 -0.70 -13.68 -9.80
N LYS A 144 0.16 -14.05 -10.73
CA LYS A 144 0.12 -15.36 -11.40
C LYS A 144 1.36 -16.17 -11.08
N ASN A 145 1.17 -17.48 -10.91
CA ASN A 145 2.26 -18.45 -10.90
C ASN A 145 2.41 -19.05 -12.30
N PRO A 146 3.40 -18.63 -13.11
CA PRO A 146 3.61 -19.18 -14.43
C PRO A 146 4.35 -20.53 -14.40
N SER A 147 4.84 -20.99 -13.23
CA SER A 147 5.45 -22.30 -13.10
C SER A 147 4.47 -23.40 -13.48
N GLN A 148 4.98 -24.46 -14.10
CA GLN A 148 4.21 -25.67 -14.43
C GLN A 148 4.26 -26.72 -13.32
N THR A 149 5.18 -26.58 -12.36
CA THR A 149 5.51 -27.65 -11.40
C THR A 149 5.60 -27.19 -9.96
N GLU A 150 5.93 -25.92 -9.71
CA GLU A 150 6.16 -25.42 -8.35
C GLU A 150 5.06 -24.48 -7.90
N SER A 151 4.54 -24.70 -6.69
CA SER A 151 3.79 -23.67 -5.97
C SER A 151 4.75 -22.67 -5.32
N PHE A 152 4.26 -21.46 -5.04
CA PHE A 152 4.91 -20.55 -4.10
C PHE A 152 3.89 -19.98 -3.12
N LYS A 153 4.40 -19.44 -2.02
CA LYS A 153 3.60 -18.73 -1.03
C LYS A 153 4.04 -17.27 -0.94
N PHE A 154 3.11 -16.37 -0.67
CA PHE A 154 3.39 -14.94 -0.63
C PHE A 154 2.41 -14.17 0.26
N ASN A 155 2.83 -12.98 0.66
CA ASN A 155 1.97 -11.90 1.14
C ASN A 155 1.86 -10.83 0.06
N TRP A 156 0.72 -10.13 0.09
CA TRP A 156 0.53 -8.88 -0.65
C TRP A 156 0.04 -7.79 0.30
N LEU A 157 0.59 -6.59 0.19
CA LEU A 157 0.07 -5.43 0.92
C LEU A 157 0.34 -4.13 0.16
N PHE A 158 -0.65 -3.24 0.16
CA PHE A 158 -0.51 -1.85 -0.27
C PHE A 158 -0.10 -1.00 0.94
N HIS A 159 1.15 -0.56 1.01
CA HIS A 159 1.68 0.19 2.15
C HIS A 159 1.28 1.67 2.07
N THR A 160 -0.01 1.96 2.13
CA THR A 160 -0.58 3.28 1.81
C THR A 160 -0.35 4.31 2.91
N TYR A 161 0.44 5.36 2.61
CA TYR A 161 0.67 6.53 3.47
C TYR A 161 -0.37 7.61 3.16
N LEU A 162 -1.41 7.71 3.98
CA LEU A 162 -2.44 8.74 3.85
C LEU A 162 -1.97 10.05 4.48
N ARG A 163 -2.14 11.16 3.76
CA ARG A 163 -1.82 12.50 4.27
C ARG A 163 -2.90 12.97 5.23
N VAL A 164 -2.50 13.43 6.41
CA VAL A 164 -3.40 14.05 7.39
C VAL A 164 -2.84 15.41 7.82
N GLU A 165 -3.69 16.28 8.37
CA GLU A 165 -3.25 17.59 8.85
C GLU A 165 -2.50 17.47 10.17
N ASP A 166 -3.10 16.77 11.14
CA ASP A 166 -2.53 16.52 12.45
C ASP A 166 -2.99 15.14 12.94
N ILE A 167 -2.03 14.24 13.20
CA ILE A 167 -2.30 12.88 13.64
C ILE A 167 -2.93 12.83 15.03
N GLU A 168 -2.67 13.81 15.91
CA GLU A 168 -3.22 13.83 17.28
C GLU A 168 -4.72 14.17 17.29
N ASP A 169 -5.19 14.88 16.27
CA ASP A 169 -6.61 15.19 16.01
C ASP A 169 -7.30 14.18 15.07
N THR A 170 -6.59 13.11 14.71
CA THR A 170 -7.02 12.10 13.74
C THR A 170 -7.33 10.78 14.43
N PHE A 171 -8.35 10.07 13.93
CA PHE A 171 -8.60 8.69 14.31
C PHE A 171 -8.94 7.80 13.11
N VAL A 172 -8.72 6.50 13.26
CA VAL A 172 -9.15 5.48 12.32
C VAL A 172 -10.38 4.75 12.88
N SER A 173 -11.49 4.74 12.15
CA SER A 173 -12.76 4.13 12.58
C SER A 173 -13.03 2.79 11.91
N ASN A 174 -14.08 2.13 12.39
CA ASN A 174 -14.61 0.84 11.89
C ASN A 174 -13.70 -0.37 12.09
N LEU A 175 -12.71 -0.27 12.98
CA LEU A 175 -11.85 -1.37 13.43
C LEU A 175 -12.14 -1.81 14.88
N ALA A 176 -13.09 -1.16 15.56
CA ALA A 176 -13.51 -1.53 16.92
C ALA A 176 -13.97 -3.00 16.96
N GLY A 177 -13.64 -3.69 18.04
CA GLY A 177 -13.95 -5.09 18.34
C GLY A 177 -13.32 -6.13 17.41
N MET A 178 -12.39 -5.72 16.55
CA MET A 178 -11.62 -6.63 15.72
C MET A 178 -10.43 -7.22 16.48
N THR A 179 -10.05 -8.45 16.14
CA THR A 179 -8.79 -9.05 16.60
C THR A 179 -7.61 -8.35 15.93
N THR A 180 -6.70 -7.84 16.74
CA THR A 180 -5.47 -7.19 16.31
C THR A 180 -4.26 -7.92 16.86
N TYR A 181 -3.19 -7.99 16.07
CA TYR A 181 -1.84 -8.28 16.54
C TYR A 181 -1.08 -6.96 16.66
N ASP A 182 -0.60 -6.64 17.86
CA ASP A 182 0.17 -5.44 18.14
C ASP A 182 1.66 -5.78 18.06
N GLN A 183 2.34 -5.23 17.06
CA GLN A 183 3.75 -5.56 16.79
C GLN A 183 4.70 -5.01 17.86
N LEU A 184 4.29 -3.97 18.59
CA LEU A 184 5.10 -3.36 19.64
C LEU A 184 5.04 -4.19 20.93
N LEU A 185 3.86 -4.73 21.24
CA LEU A 185 3.64 -5.60 22.39
C LEU A 185 3.95 -7.08 22.10
N ALA A 186 4.07 -7.43 20.82
CA ALA A 186 4.19 -8.80 20.32
C ALA A 186 3.04 -9.71 20.81
N ASP A 187 1.81 -9.18 20.92
CA ASP A 187 0.65 -9.89 21.46
C ASP A 187 -0.62 -9.65 20.63
N SER A 188 -1.59 -10.56 20.74
CA SER A 188 -2.90 -10.44 20.09
C SER A 188 -4.02 -10.16 21.09
N TYR A 189 -4.87 -9.19 20.78
CA TYR A 189 -6.04 -8.86 21.59
C TYR A 189 -7.20 -8.36 20.72
N VAL A 190 -8.39 -8.26 21.31
CA VAL A 190 -9.53 -7.59 20.68
C VAL A 190 -9.43 -6.10 20.97
N ASP A 191 -9.43 -5.25 19.95
CA ASP A 191 -9.40 -3.80 20.15
C ASP A 191 -10.75 -3.31 20.68
N LYS A 192 -10.80 -2.92 21.96
CA LYS A 192 -12.02 -2.50 22.63
C LYS A 192 -12.30 -1.01 22.50
N HIS A 193 -11.39 -0.25 21.91
CA HIS A 193 -11.61 1.17 21.69
C HIS A 193 -12.64 1.38 20.56
N PRO A 194 -13.49 2.42 20.65
CA PRO A 194 -14.46 2.71 19.59
C PRO A 194 -13.79 3.16 18.28
N VAL A 195 -12.57 3.71 18.37
CA VAL A 195 -11.74 4.17 17.26
C VAL A 195 -10.26 4.03 17.65
N VAL A 196 -9.37 3.99 16.66
CA VAL A 196 -7.92 4.01 16.87
C VAL A 196 -7.45 5.46 16.89
N THR A 197 -6.84 5.88 18.00
CA THR A 197 -6.23 7.21 18.19
C THR A 197 -4.71 7.10 18.28
N PHE A 198 -4.01 8.22 18.16
CA PHE A 198 -2.55 8.26 18.07
C PHE A 198 -1.96 9.27 19.05
N HIS A 199 -1.29 8.79 20.09
CA HIS A 199 -0.51 9.61 21.04
C HIS A 199 0.88 9.02 21.31
N GLU A 200 1.24 7.98 20.56
CA GLU A 200 2.49 7.23 20.63
C GLU A 200 2.68 6.43 19.34
N GLU A 201 3.74 5.62 19.27
CA GLU A 201 3.95 4.70 18.14
C GLU A 201 2.79 3.69 18.07
N VAL A 202 2.24 3.51 16.87
CA VAL A 202 1.21 2.51 16.60
C VAL A 202 1.72 1.61 15.49
N ASP A 203 1.65 0.29 15.70
CA ASP A 203 2.07 -0.72 14.72
C ASP A 203 1.18 -1.97 14.90
N LYS A 204 -0.03 -1.94 14.32
CA LYS A 204 -1.10 -2.92 14.59
C LYS A 204 -1.59 -3.58 13.31
N ILE A 205 -1.82 -4.90 13.35
CA ILE A 205 -2.35 -5.70 12.25
C ILE A 205 -3.74 -6.20 12.64
N TYR A 206 -4.78 -5.60 12.07
CA TYR A 206 -6.16 -6.06 12.21
C TYR A 206 -6.43 -7.20 11.24
N LYS A 207 -6.93 -8.32 11.76
CA LYS A 207 -7.14 -9.56 10.99
C LYS A 207 -8.61 -9.76 10.64
N ASN A 208 -8.87 -10.42 9.52
CA ASN A 208 -10.22 -10.79 9.07
C ASN A 208 -11.21 -9.61 9.02
N VAL A 209 -10.75 -8.48 8.47
CA VAL A 209 -11.58 -7.31 8.17
C VAL A 209 -12.53 -7.66 7.04
N ASP A 210 -13.84 -7.64 7.32
CA ASP A 210 -14.87 -7.93 6.32
C ASP A 210 -14.68 -7.09 5.05
N ALA A 211 -14.90 -7.68 3.88
CA ALA A 211 -14.73 -6.98 2.60
C ALA A 211 -15.62 -5.72 2.47
N ASP A 212 -16.80 -5.74 3.09
CA ASP A 212 -17.76 -4.63 3.10
C ASP A 212 -17.46 -3.58 4.18
N ARG A 213 -16.49 -3.85 5.07
CA ARG A 213 -16.07 -2.93 6.13
C ARG A 213 -15.14 -1.87 5.54
N ILE A 214 -15.59 -0.62 5.61
CA ILE A 214 -14.86 0.53 5.10
C ILE A 214 -14.04 1.10 6.24
N ILE A 215 -12.72 1.11 6.13
CA ILE A 215 -11.89 1.83 7.12
C ILE A 215 -11.92 3.31 6.76
N GLN A 216 -12.16 4.19 7.74
CA GLN A 216 -12.13 5.63 7.52
C GLN A 216 -11.10 6.30 8.41
N VAL A 217 -10.38 7.26 7.83
CA VAL A 217 -9.54 8.21 8.58
C VAL A 217 -10.36 9.48 8.73
N VAL A 218 -10.58 9.89 9.97
CA VAL A 218 -11.44 11.03 10.32
C VAL A 218 -10.59 12.06 11.05
N ASN A 219 -10.68 13.31 10.62
CA ASN A 219 -10.07 14.45 11.28
C ASN A 219 -11.17 15.45 11.67
N ARG A 220 -11.25 15.80 12.96
CA ARG A 220 -12.23 16.78 13.49
C ARG A 220 -13.68 16.52 13.06
N GLY A 221 -14.07 15.25 13.01
CA GLY A 221 -15.42 14.80 12.64
C GLY A 221 -15.70 14.67 11.14
N VAL A 222 -14.74 15.00 10.28
CA VAL A 222 -14.84 14.87 8.82
C VAL A 222 -14.01 13.67 8.35
N PRO A 223 -14.61 12.68 7.66
CA PRO A 223 -13.83 11.64 7.00
C PRO A 223 -13.01 12.27 5.88
N ILE A 224 -11.70 12.19 6.01
CA ILE A 224 -10.75 12.72 5.02
C ILE A 224 -10.26 11.63 4.08
N HIS A 225 -10.29 10.35 4.51
CA HIS A 225 -9.97 9.20 3.66
C HIS A 225 -10.90 8.01 3.96
N SER A 226 -11.24 7.24 2.94
CA SER A 226 -11.93 5.96 3.05
C SER A 226 -11.20 4.88 2.27
N VAL A 227 -10.93 3.74 2.90
CA VAL A 227 -10.17 2.60 2.35
C VAL A 227 -11.09 1.39 2.19
N LYS A 228 -11.51 1.14 0.95
CA LYS A 228 -12.16 -0.11 0.54
C LYS A 228 -11.16 -1.09 -0.03
N ARG A 229 -11.46 -2.37 0.09
CA ARG A 229 -10.57 -3.45 -0.32
C ARG A 229 -11.34 -4.65 -0.85
N THR A 230 -10.69 -5.47 -1.66
CA THR A 230 -11.22 -6.76 -2.09
C THR A 230 -10.11 -7.80 -1.99
N ASN A 231 -10.43 -8.95 -1.37
CA ASN A 231 -9.50 -10.06 -1.17
C ASN A 231 -8.22 -9.69 -0.37
N LEU A 232 -8.35 -8.71 0.53
CA LEU A 232 -7.31 -8.27 1.47
C LEU A 232 -7.92 -8.29 2.87
N PRO A 233 -7.82 -9.43 3.58
CA PRO A 233 -8.50 -9.62 4.86
C PRO A 233 -7.84 -8.87 6.01
N ASP A 234 -6.63 -8.33 5.82
CA ASP A 234 -5.90 -7.65 6.88
C ASP A 234 -5.81 -6.15 6.62
N ALA A 235 -5.69 -5.38 7.69
CA ALA A 235 -5.36 -3.96 7.63
C ALA A 235 -4.30 -3.62 8.67
N VAL A 236 -3.13 -3.17 8.21
CA VAL A 236 -2.11 -2.62 9.11
C VAL A 236 -2.43 -1.16 9.35
N VAL A 237 -2.37 -0.73 10.62
CA VAL A 237 -2.43 0.68 11.01
C VAL A 237 -1.10 1.04 11.64
N TRP A 238 -0.38 1.98 11.04
CA TRP A 238 0.97 2.32 11.45
C TRP A 238 1.21 3.84 11.51
N ASN A 239 1.86 4.28 12.58
CA ASN A 239 2.49 5.59 12.68
C ASN A 239 3.82 5.45 13.47
N PRO A 240 4.96 5.92 12.92
CA PRO A 240 6.28 5.73 13.54
C PRO A 240 6.52 6.54 14.82
N TRP A 241 5.74 7.60 15.05
CA TRP A 241 5.97 8.57 16.11
C TRP A 241 7.39 9.17 16.11
N THR A 242 7.79 9.81 17.20
CA THR A 242 9.02 10.61 17.29
C THR A 242 10.30 9.81 17.10
N LYS A 243 10.49 8.73 17.87
CA LYS A 243 11.76 7.98 17.94
C LYS A 243 12.08 7.26 16.63
N LYS A 244 11.11 6.52 16.06
CA LYS A 244 11.31 5.77 14.80
C LYS A 244 11.50 6.72 13.63
N SER A 245 10.75 7.83 13.58
CA SER A 245 10.96 8.89 12.57
C SER A 245 12.35 9.51 12.65
N GLY A 246 12.83 9.79 13.87
CA GLY A 246 14.20 10.29 14.11
C GLY A 246 15.30 9.36 13.60
N GLY A 247 15.08 8.04 13.66
CA GLY A 247 16.03 7.03 13.18
C GLY A 247 16.00 6.75 11.68
N MET A 248 14.96 7.19 10.96
CA MET A 248 14.84 6.96 9.51
C MET A 248 15.50 8.09 8.74
N ALA A 249 16.65 7.80 8.11
CA ALA A 249 17.42 8.79 7.35
C ALA A 249 16.69 9.39 6.14
N ASP A 250 15.72 8.66 5.56
CA ASP A 250 14.91 9.11 4.43
C ASP A 250 13.54 9.65 4.84
N PHE A 251 13.29 9.84 6.13
CA PHE A 251 12.06 10.41 6.66
C PHE A 251 12.32 11.87 7.06
N GLU A 252 11.82 12.81 6.25
CA GLU A 252 11.90 14.25 6.52
C GLU A 252 10.60 14.96 6.13
N PRO A 253 10.17 15.98 6.91
CA PRO A 253 10.81 16.43 8.15
C PRO A 253 10.66 15.39 9.27
N LYS A 254 11.50 15.42 10.31
CA LYS A 254 11.42 14.46 11.44
C LYS A 254 10.08 14.46 12.18
N ASN A 255 9.36 15.57 12.15
CA ASN A 255 7.98 15.67 12.66
C ASN A 255 6.92 15.30 11.62
N GLY A 256 7.30 14.82 10.43
CA GLY A 256 6.37 14.44 9.37
C GLY A 256 5.43 13.29 9.74
N TYR A 257 5.71 12.57 10.84
CA TYR A 257 4.78 11.59 11.43
C TYR A 257 3.47 12.24 11.89
N LEU A 258 3.47 13.55 12.16
CA LEU A 258 2.26 14.31 12.48
C LEU A 258 1.33 14.46 11.28
N ASN A 259 1.83 14.28 10.05
CA ASN A 259 1.07 14.52 8.83
C ASN A 259 0.77 13.24 8.05
N MET A 260 0.92 12.07 8.67
CA MET A 260 0.67 10.78 8.05
C MET A 260 -0.03 9.79 8.96
N VAL A 261 -0.82 8.92 8.36
CA VAL A 261 -1.21 7.63 8.93
C VAL A 261 -1.11 6.58 7.84
N CYS A 262 -0.51 5.43 8.15
CA CYS A 262 -0.58 4.29 7.25
C CYS A 262 -1.82 3.46 7.57
N VAL A 263 -2.63 3.19 6.54
CA VAL A 263 -3.74 2.25 6.58
C VAL A 263 -3.58 1.31 5.39
N GLU A 264 -3.09 0.12 5.67
CA GLU A 264 -2.46 -0.74 4.68
C GLU A 264 -3.27 -2.03 4.49
N PRO A 265 -4.18 -2.10 3.50
CA PRO A 265 -4.90 -3.32 3.22
C PRO A 265 -3.94 -4.37 2.64
N GLY A 266 -4.00 -5.58 3.20
CA GLY A 266 -3.10 -6.67 2.85
C GLY A 266 -3.68 -8.06 3.10
N HIS A 267 -2.92 -9.07 2.67
CA HIS A 267 -3.01 -10.46 3.08
C HIS A 267 -1.66 -10.82 3.70
N VAL A 268 -1.55 -10.66 5.01
CA VAL A 268 -0.27 -10.67 5.75
C VAL A 268 -0.29 -11.47 7.04
N HIS A 269 -1.46 -11.79 7.61
CA HIS A 269 -1.53 -12.58 8.84
C HIS A 269 -1.09 -14.04 8.63
N ASP A 270 -1.27 -14.54 7.40
CA ASP A 270 -0.73 -15.79 6.89
C ASP A 270 -0.31 -15.61 5.42
N PHE A 271 0.11 -16.69 4.76
CA PHE A 271 0.54 -16.66 3.36
C PHE A 271 -0.54 -17.22 2.42
N VAL A 272 -0.78 -16.53 1.31
CA VAL A 272 -1.46 -17.11 0.16
C VAL A 272 -0.53 -18.16 -0.46
N THR A 273 -1.04 -19.35 -0.75
CA THR A 273 -0.32 -20.37 -1.55
C THR A 273 -0.93 -20.45 -2.93
N LEU A 274 -0.10 -20.37 -3.97
CA LEU A 274 -0.54 -20.29 -5.35
C LEU A 274 0.07 -21.46 -6.15
N ALA A 275 -0.78 -22.38 -6.61
CA ALA A 275 -0.36 -23.57 -7.35
C ALA A 275 0.08 -23.22 -8.79
N PRO A 276 0.77 -24.14 -9.49
CA PRO A 276 1.12 -23.97 -10.89
C PRO A 276 -0.03 -23.49 -11.77
N GLY A 277 0.16 -22.40 -12.50
CA GLY A 277 -0.83 -21.82 -13.41
C GLY A 277 -1.95 -21.01 -12.76
N GLU A 278 -2.07 -20.98 -11.42
CA GLU A 278 -3.11 -20.24 -10.74
C GLU A 278 -2.92 -18.72 -10.83
N THR A 279 -3.96 -17.97 -10.47
CA THR A 279 -3.95 -16.52 -10.40
C THR A 279 -4.74 -16.04 -9.21
N TRP A 280 -4.19 -15.07 -8.48
CA TRP A 280 -4.82 -14.41 -7.35
C TRP A 280 -4.97 -12.93 -7.67
N LYS A 281 -6.09 -12.32 -7.28
CA LYS A 281 -6.36 -10.90 -7.50
C LYS A 281 -6.84 -10.22 -6.24
N ALA A 282 -6.48 -8.95 -6.09
CA ALA A 282 -6.95 -8.12 -4.99
C ALA A 282 -6.88 -6.65 -5.36
N SER A 283 -7.62 -5.81 -4.63
CA SER A 283 -7.62 -4.38 -4.90
C SER A 283 -7.79 -3.53 -3.65
N GLN A 284 -7.34 -2.28 -3.77
CA GLN A 284 -7.57 -1.17 -2.87
C GLN A 284 -8.29 -0.05 -3.64
N LYS A 285 -9.29 0.56 -2.99
CA LYS A 285 -9.95 1.78 -3.45
C LYS A 285 -9.88 2.85 -2.38
N LEU A 286 -9.25 3.98 -2.70
CA LEU A 286 -9.16 5.18 -1.86
C LEU A 286 -10.09 6.26 -2.40
N TYR A 287 -10.83 6.92 -1.53
CA TYR A 287 -11.77 7.99 -1.89
C TYR A 287 -12.15 8.81 -0.66
N ASN A 288 -12.73 9.98 -0.89
CA ASN A 288 -13.25 10.84 0.18
C ASN A 288 -14.78 10.66 0.19
N GLY A 289 -15.28 9.94 1.19
CA GLY A 289 -16.69 9.59 1.30
C GLY A 289 -17.35 10.19 2.54
N GLU A 290 -18.68 10.12 2.60
CA GLU A 290 -19.42 10.47 3.81
C GLU A 290 -19.06 9.57 4.99
N LEU A 291 -19.31 10.06 6.21
CA LEU A 291 -19.06 9.30 7.42
C LEU A 291 -19.97 8.08 7.45
N LYS A 292 -19.37 6.89 7.51
CA LYS A 292 -20.05 5.61 7.61
C LYS A 292 -19.52 4.91 8.84
N TYR A 293 -20.13 5.20 9.98
CA TYR A 293 -19.79 4.51 11.21
C TYR A 293 -20.40 3.11 11.22
N GLN A 294 -19.56 2.08 11.29
CA GLN A 294 -19.93 0.66 11.33
C GLN A 294 -19.59 0.12 12.71
N ALA A 295 -20.48 0.36 13.68
CA ALA A 295 -20.43 -0.33 14.96
C ALA A 295 -20.70 -1.83 14.76
N ILE A 296 -20.05 -2.67 15.56
CA ILE A 296 -20.39 -4.10 15.67
C ILE A 296 -21.74 -4.23 16.39
#